data_AF-A0A0Q5WZM5-F1
#
_entry.id   AF-A0A0Q5WZM5-F1
#
_cell.length_a   1.000
_cell.length_b   1.000
_cell.length_c   1.000
_cell.angle_alpha   90.00
_cell.angle_beta   90.00
_cell.angle_gamma   90.00
#
_symmetry.space_group_name_H-M   'P 1'
#
loop_
_entity.id
_entity.type
_entity.pdbx_description
1 polymer ?
#
loop_
_entity_poly.entity_id
_entity_poly.type
_entity_poly.pdbx_seq_one_letter_code
_entity_poly.pdbx_strand_id
1 'polypeptide(L)' 'MLEDKLIDIPCPKCGHETRKSVAWIKANESLICEGCGATIKIEAEQFIAGIDEAEKALAKLRKSFGKFGKRR' A
#
# COMPACT_ATOMS: atom_id res chain seq x y z
N MET A 1 -12.43 -7.65 -14.30
CA MET A 1 -11.26 -7.47 -15.21
C MET A 1 -10.07 -6.71 -14.57
N LEU A 2 -9.99 -6.56 -13.25
CA LEU A 2 -8.73 -6.19 -12.55
C LEU A 2 -8.13 -7.36 -11.77
N GLU A 3 -8.81 -8.50 -11.74
CA GLU A 3 -8.52 -9.65 -10.90
C GLU A 3 -7.19 -10.36 -11.28
N ASP A 4 -6.84 -10.37 -12.56
CA ASP A 4 -5.64 -11.02 -13.09
C ASP A 4 -4.38 -10.15 -13.12
N LYS A 5 -4.45 -8.91 -12.65
CA LYS A 5 -3.24 -8.08 -12.60
C LYS A 5 -2.31 -8.61 -11.52
N LEU A 6 -1.10 -8.99 -11.93
CA LEU A 6 0.00 -9.32 -11.04
C LEU A 6 0.58 -8.02 -10.48
N ILE A 7 0.67 -7.94 -9.16
CA ILE A 7 1.30 -6.85 -8.45
C ILE A 7 2.53 -7.43 -7.77
N ASP A 8 3.64 -6.72 -7.89
CA ASP A 8 4.83 -6.99 -7.10
C ASP A 8 4.66 -6.37 -5.72
N ILE A 9 4.67 -7.21 -4.69
CA ILE A 9 4.54 -6.82 -3.29
C ILE A 9 5.93 -6.89 -2.67
N PRO A 10 6.60 -5.75 -2.48
CA PRO A 10 7.87 -5.72 -1.77
C PRO A 10 7.65 -5.96 -0.28
N CYS A 11 8.43 -6.86 0.30
CA CYS A 11 8.40 -7.12 1.73
C CYS A 11 9.03 -5.95 2.51
N PRO A 12 8.31 -5.31 3.45
CA PRO A 12 8.86 -4.19 4.22
C PRO A 12 9.97 -4.59 5.20
N LYS A 13 10.12 -5.90 5.49
CA LYS A 13 11.18 -6.40 6.39
C LYS A 13 12.49 -6.73 5.69
N CYS A 14 12.43 -7.31 4.50
CA CYS A 14 13.63 -7.84 3.83
C CYS A 14 13.83 -7.32 2.41
N GLY A 15 12.88 -6.56 1.87
CA GLY A 15 12.93 -6.06 0.50
C GLY A 15 12.63 -7.12 -0.56
N HIS A 16 12.26 -8.34 -0.18
CA HIS A 16 11.93 -9.38 -1.15
C HIS A 16 10.63 -9.09 -1.89
N GLU A 17 10.69 -9.12 -3.22
CA GLU A 17 9.59 -8.80 -4.12
C GLU A 17 8.78 -10.07 -4.39
N THR A 18 7.50 -10.06 -4.02
CA THR A 18 6.61 -11.21 -4.22
C THR A 18 5.52 -10.86 -5.24
N ARG A 19 5.48 -11.60 -6.34
CA ARG A 19 4.43 -11.43 -7.35
C ARG A 19 3.18 -12.21 -6.99
N LYS A 20 2.07 -11.51 -6.77
CA LYS A 20 0.74 -12.11 -6.57
C LYS A 20 -0.32 -11.35 -7.34
N SER A 21 -1.39 -12.04 -7.74
CA SER A 21 -2.51 -11.41 -8.42
C SER A 21 -3.39 -10.63 -7.44
N VAL A 22 -4.05 -9.58 -7.94
CA VAL A 22 -5.05 -8.82 -7.17
C VAL A 22 -6.14 -9.74 -6.62
N ALA A 23 -6.59 -10.72 -7.40
CA ALA A 23 -7.55 -11.72 -6.94
C ALA A 23 -7.02 -12.52 -5.74
N TRP A 24 -5.75 -12.94 -5.78
CA TRP A 24 -5.14 -13.69 -4.69
C TRP A 24 -5.03 -12.83 -3.43
N ILE A 25 -4.64 -11.57 -3.57
CA ILE A 25 -4.53 -10.63 -2.45
C ILE A 25 -5.90 -10.33 -1.83
N LYS A 26 -6.96 -10.21 -2.65
CA LYS A 26 -8.33 -10.06 -2.15
C LYS A 26 -8.84 -11.31 -1.44
N ALA A 27 -8.45 -12.50 -1.91
CA ALA A 27 -8.88 -13.77 -1.33
C ALA A 27 -8.04 -14.20 -0.12
N ASN A 28 -6.82 -13.68 0.04
CA ASN A 28 -5.89 -14.04 1.09
C ASN A 28 -5.50 -12.79 1.88
N GLU A 29 -6.04 -12.69 3.09
CA GLU A 29 -5.82 -11.58 4.03
C GLU A 29 -4.39 -11.57 4.63
N SER A 30 -3.58 -12.59 4.33
CA SER A 30 -2.21 -12.69 4.80
C SER A 30 -1.30 -13.37 3.78
N LEU A 31 -0.10 -12.81 3.67
CA LEU A 31 0.99 -13.23 2.81
C LEU A 31 2.16 -13.58 3.71
N ILE A 32 2.72 -14.77 3.57
CA ILE A 32 4.01 -15.09 4.19
C ILE A 32 5.09 -14.74 3.17
N CYS A 33 6.02 -13.87 3.56
CA CYS A 33 7.16 -13.54 2.71
C CYS A 33 8.09 -14.76 2.61
N GLU A 34 8.33 -15.25 1.39
CA GLU A 34 9.24 -16.39 1.14
C GLU A 34 10.72 -16.04 1.44
N GLY A 35 11.08 -14.76 1.42
CA GLY A 35 12.45 -14.31 1.69
C GLY A 35 12.82 -14.25 3.18
N CYS A 36 11.88 -13.92 4.07
CA CYS A 36 12.19 -13.73 5.50
C CYS A 36 11.22 -14.45 6.46
N GLY A 37 10.21 -15.14 5.95
CA GLY A 37 9.19 -15.82 6.75
C GLY A 37 8.27 -14.88 7.51
N ALA A 38 8.32 -13.56 7.24
CA ALA A 38 7.45 -12.61 7.91
C ALA A 38 6.01 -12.72 7.38
N THR A 39 5.05 -12.85 8.29
CA THR A 39 3.63 -12.74 7.98
C THR A 39 3.28 -11.27 7.75
N ILE A 40 3.03 -10.93 6.49
CA ILE A 40 2.48 -9.65 6.05
C ILE A 40 0.97 -9.82 6.03
N LYS A 41 0.27 -9.24 7.00
CA LYS A 41 -1.20 -9.16 6.93
C LYS A 41 -1.57 -8.14 5.85
N ILE A 42 -2.18 -8.63 4.79
CA ILE A 42 -2.77 -7.79 3.76
C ILE A 42 -4.24 -7.65 4.13
N GLU A 43 -4.51 -6.82 5.15
CA GLU A 43 -5.90 -6.47 5.45
C GLU A 43 -6.41 -5.58 4.32
N ALA A 44 -7.22 -6.13 3.41
CA ALA A 44 -7.80 -5.36 2.32
C ALA A 44 -8.57 -4.13 2.85
N GLU A 45 -9.21 -4.26 4.01
CA GLU A 45 -9.92 -3.19 4.70
C GLU A 45 -8.97 -2.13 5.29
N GLN A 46 -7.92 -2.52 6.03
CA GLN A 46 -6.90 -1.57 6.52
C GLN A 46 -6.08 -0.96 5.39
N PHE A 47 -5.87 -1.66 4.27
CA PHE A 47 -5.13 -1.15 3.14
C PHE A 47 -5.90 -0.02 2.45
N ILE A 48 -7.23 -0.18 2.31
CA ILE A 48 -8.11 0.90 1.83
C ILE A 48 -8.12 2.06 2.84
N ALA A 49 -8.25 1.78 4.14
CA ALA A 49 -8.26 2.82 5.17
C ALA A 49 -6.92 3.58 5.23
N GLY A 50 -5.79 2.87 5.13
CA GLY A 50 -4.45 3.44 5.17
C GLY A 50 -4.13 4.29 3.93
N ILE A 51 -4.61 3.91 2.75
CA ILE A 51 -4.50 4.74 1.54
C ILE A 51 -5.32 6.02 1.67
N ASP A 52 -6.56 5.93 2.18
CA ASP A 52 -7.42 7.11 2.40
C ASP A 52 -6.80 8.08 3.42
N GLU A 53 -6.18 7.55 4.48
CA GLU A 53 -5.42 8.38 5.43
C GLU A 53 -4.18 9.01 4.81
N ALA A 54 -3.41 8.28 3.99
CA ALA A 54 -2.24 8.81 3.30
C ALA A 54 -2.62 9.91 2.31
N GLU A 55 -3.70 9.74 1.53
CA GLU A 55 -4.23 10.79 0.65
C GLU A 55 -4.67 12.03 1.43
N LYS A 56 -5.38 11.85 2.56
CA LYS A 56 -5.79 12.97 3.42
C LYS A 56 -4.61 13.71 4.01
N ALA A 57 -3.57 13.00 4.44
CA ALA A 57 -2.34 13.60 4.95
C ALA A 57 -1.61 14.39 3.86
N LEU A 58 -1.48 13.83 2.65
CA LEU A 58 -0.85 14.49 1.52
C LEU A 58 -1.65 15.71 1.04
N ALA A 59 -2.98 15.62 1.02
CA ALA A 59 -3.88 16.72 0.67
C ALA A 59 -3.76 17.88 1.67
N LYS A 60 -3.70 17.60 2.99
CA LYS A 60 -3.45 18.62 4.02
C LYS A 60 -2.07 19.26 3.86
N LEU A 61 -1.05 18.45 3.61
CA LEU A 61 0.31 18.95 3.39
C LEU A 61 0.36 19.90 2.18
N ARG A 62 -0.23 19.50 1.05
CA ARG A 62 -0.35 20.32 -0.15
C ARG A 62 -1.10 21.63 0.10
N LYS A 63 -2.17 21.60 0.91
CA LYS A 63 -2.96 22.79 1.25
C LYS A 63 -2.18 23.77 2.12
N SER A 64 -1.38 23.27 3.07
CA SER A 64 -0.49 24.09 3.90
C SER A 64 0.66 24.71 3.09
N PHE A 65 1.30 23.92 2.21
CA PHE A 65 2.37 24.42 1.35
C PHE A 65 1.87 25.40 0.28
N GLY A 66 0.67 25.21 -0.28
CA GLY A 66 0.05 26.15 -1.23
C GLY A 66 -0.26 27.52 -0.62
N LYS A 67 -0.41 27.64 0.70
CA LYS A 67 -0.56 28.91 1.40
C LYS A 67 0.78 29.61 1.66
N PHE A 68 1.87 28.85 1.78
CA PHE A 68 3.21 29.37 2.04
C PHE A 68 3.86 29.96 0.78
N GLY A 69 3.54 29.42 -0.41
CA GLY A 69 4.07 29.90 -1.70
C GLY A 69 3.49 31.21 -2.24
N LYS A 70 2.49 31.83 -1.59
CA LYS A 70 1.82 33.05 -2.06
C LYS A 70 2.27 34.34 -1.36
N ARG A 71 3.31 34.27 -0.52
CA ARG A 71 3.87 35.42 0.23
C ARG A 71 5.28 35.84 -0.23
N ARG A 72 5.64 35.57 -1.48
CA ARG A 72 6.88 36.09 -2.06
C ARG A 72 6.63 36.71 -3.42
#